data_AF-A0A437S9P0-F1
#
_entry.id   AF-A0A437S9P0-F1
#
_cell.length_a   1.000
_cell.length_b   1.000
_cell.length_c   1.000
_cell.angle_alpha   90.00
_cell.angle_beta   90.00
_cell.angle_gamma   90.00
#
_symmetry.space_group_name_H-M   'P 1'
#
loop_
_entity.id
_entity.type
_entity.pdbx_description
1 polymer ?
#
loop_
_entity_poly.entity_id
_entity_poly.type
_entity_poly.pdbx_seq_one_letter_code
_entity_poly.pdbx_strand_id
1 'polypeptide(L)'
;MVDIYLQETGTIVINQQEKPITLVKSQFMKLNFQHIEYVLNSLNETTTKITKQRSYLLTTLYNAPMTMDQYYSSWANHTLYGEVEEDRLCKRK
;
A
#
# COMPACT_ATOMS: atom_id res chain seq x y z
N MET A 1 7.06 1.31 -14.44
CA MET A 1 5.66 1.77 -14.41
C MET A 1 5.26 2.51 -15.67
N VAL A 2 6.09 3.42 -16.19
CA VAL A 2 5.82 4.12 -17.46
C VAL A 2 5.53 3.15 -18.60
N ASP A 3 6.21 2.01 -18.62
CA ASP A 3 5.98 0.91 -19.56
C ASP A 3 4.52 0.40 -19.59
N ILE A 4 3.81 0.40 -18.44
CA ILE A 4 2.39 0.02 -18.36
C ILE A 4 1.53 1.05 -19.09
N TYR A 5 1.89 2.34 -19.00
CA TYR A 5 1.18 3.41 -19.70
C TYR A 5 1.43 3.37 -21.21
N LEU A 6 2.63 2.97 -21.63
CA LEU A 6 3.00 2.86 -23.05
C LEU A 6 2.30 1.69 -23.77
N GLN A 7 1.96 0.61 -23.08
CA GLN A 7 1.22 -0.50 -23.70
C GLN A 7 -0.26 -0.17 -23.89
N GLU A 8 -0.77 -0.30 -25.11
CA GLU A 8 -2.20 -0.12 -25.40
C GLU A 8 -3.04 -1.36 -25.05
N THR A 9 -2.49 -2.55 -25.29
CA THR A 9 -3.16 -3.84 -25.09
C THR A 9 -2.25 -4.85 -24.40
N GLY A 10 -2.87 -5.84 -23.75
CA GLY A 10 -2.17 -6.94 -23.07
C GLY A 10 -2.58 -7.13 -21.61
N THR A 11 -1.87 -8.04 -20.95
CA THR A 11 -2.04 -8.37 -19.54
C THR A 11 -0.73 -8.19 -18.79
N ILE A 12 -0.85 -7.94 -17.48
CA ILE A 12 0.28 -7.88 -16.56
C ILE A 12 -0.06 -8.68 -15.31
N VAL A 13 0.93 -9.41 -14.79
CA VAL A 13 0.77 -10.18 -13.56
C VAL A 13 0.99 -9.26 -12.37
N ILE A 14 -0.06 -9.06 -11.57
CA ILE A 14 -0.02 -8.32 -10.31
C ILE A 14 -0.54 -9.23 -9.21
N ASN A 15 0.23 -9.40 -8.14
CA ASN A 15 -0.10 -10.32 -7.04
C ASN A 15 -0.45 -11.73 -7.52
N GLN A 16 0.36 -12.29 -8.44
CA GLN A 16 0.16 -13.63 -9.05
C GLN A 16 -1.15 -13.78 -9.85
N GLN A 17 -1.85 -12.68 -10.15
CA GLN A 17 -3.04 -12.68 -11.00
C GLN A 17 -2.78 -11.90 -12.27
N GLU A 18 -3.22 -12.45 -13.40
CA GLU A 18 -3.23 -11.70 -14.66
C GLU A 18 -4.34 -10.66 -14.63
N LYS A 19 -3.96 -9.41 -14.92
CA LYS A 19 -4.88 -8.29 -14.99
C LYS A 19 -4.74 -7.60 -16.34
N PRO A 20 -5.84 -7.19 -16.99
CA PRO A 20 -5.77 -6.44 -18.23
C PRO A 20 -5.17 -5.06 -17.97
N ILE A 21 -4.31 -4.60 -18.88
CA ILE A 21 -3.59 -3.33 -18.75
C ILE A 21 -4.55 -2.15 -18.60
N THR A 22 -5.70 -2.19 -19.26
CA THR A 22 -6.75 -1.16 -19.15
C THR A 22 -7.24 -0.96 -17.71
N LEU A 23 -7.41 -2.05 -16.96
CA LEU A 23 -7.81 -2.01 -15.55
C LEU A 23 -6.68 -1.52 -14.67
N VAL A 24 -5.44 -1.93 -14.96
CA VAL A 24 -4.28 -1.44 -14.21
C VAL A 24 -4.11 0.07 -14.42
N LYS A 25 -4.24 0.58 -15.65
CA LYS A 25 -4.20 2.02 -15.94
C LYS A 25 -5.31 2.78 -15.20
N SER A 26 -6.54 2.28 -15.21
CA SER A 26 -7.65 2.95 -14.52
C SER A 26 -7.45 2.99 -13.01
N GLN A 27 -6.83 1.96 -12.43
CA GLN A 27 -6.47 1.94 -11.02
C GLN A 27 -5.36 2.95 -10.71
N PHE A 28 -4.34 3.05 -11.56
CA PHE A 28 -3.25 4.01 -11.40
C PHE A 28 -3.72 5.46 -11.54
N MET A 29 -4.76 5.72 -12.35
CA MET A 29 -5.39 7.04 -12.45
C MET A 29 -6.10 7.49 -11.17
N LYS A 30 -6.41 6.57 -10.23
CA LYS A 30 -6.98 6.91 -8.92
C LYS A 30 -5.92 7.30 -7.89
N LEU A 31 -4.63 7.22 -8.25
CA LEU A 31 -3.56 7.53 -7.33
C LEU A 31 -3.46 9.04 -7.10
N ASN A 32 -3.27 9.39 -5.83
CA ASN A 32 -3.11 10.76 -5.33
C ASN A 32 -1.84 10.79 -4.48
N PHE A 33 -1.39 11.98 -4.07
CA PHE A 33 -0.17 12.11 -3.26
C PHE A 33 -0.21 11.28 -1.97
N GLN A 34 -1.37 11.15 -1.33
CA GLN A 34 -1.55 10.35 -0.10
C GLN A 34 -1.24 8.87 -0.32
N HIS A 35 -1.63 8.32 -1.48
CA HIS A 35 -1.31 6.94 -1.82
C HIS A 35 0.20 6.74 -2.01
N ILE A 36 0.91 7.75 -2.52
CA ILE A 36 2.38 7.69 -2.66
C ILE A 36 3.04 7.74 -1.29
N GLU A 37 2.60 8.63 -0.40
CA GLU A 37 3.08 8.72 0.97
C GLU A 37 2.89 7.39 1.73
N TYR A 38 1.71 6.78 1.62
CA TYR A 38 1.44 5.45 2.17
C TYR A 38 2.43 4.38 1.68
N VAL A 39 2.75 4.36 0.37
CA VAL A 39 3.70 3.40 -0.19
C VAL A 39 5.13 3.67 0.30
N LEU A 40 5.53 4.94 0.44
CA LEU A 40 6.82 5.32 1.00
C LEU A 40 6.97 4.89 2.46
N ASN A 41 5.93 5.08 3.27
CA ASN A 41 5.91 4.62 4.65
C ASN A 41 6.03 3.09 4.72
N SER A 42 5.29 2.37 3.88
CA SER A 42 5.36 0.91 3.78
C SER A 42 6.77 0.41 3.41
N LEU A 43 7.48 1.13 2.54
CA LEU A 43 8.88 0.83 2.21
C LEU A 43 9.82 1.05 3.39
N ASN A 44 9.60 2.12 4.15
CA ASN A 44 10.43 2.47 5.31
C ASN A 44 10.24 1.48 6.47
N GLU A 45 9.02 0.98 6.67
CA GLU A 45 8.71 -0.06 7.68
C GLU A 45 9.24 -1.45 7.29
N THR A 46 9.54 -1.69 6.01
CA THR A 46 10.01 -2.99 5.55
C THR A 46 11.44 -3.24 6.01
N THR A 47 11.61 -4.10 7.02
CA THR A 47 12.92 -4.46 7.59
C THR A 47 13.72 -5.45 6.74
N THR A 48 13.15 -5.96 5.66
CA THR A 48 13.76 -6.98 4.79
C THR A 48 14.19 -6.41 3.45
N LYS A 49 15.28 -6.94 2.89
CA LYS A 49 15.77 -6.51 1.58
C LYS A 49 14.79 -6.92 0.48
N ILE A 50 14.27 -5.93 -0.24
CA ILE A 50 13.38 -6.15 -1.38
C ILE A 50 14.23 -6.57 -2.59
N THR A 51 14.20 -7.85 -2.94
CA THR A 51 14.94 -8.41 -4.09
C THR A 51 14.27 -8.09 -5.43
N LYS A 52 12.93 -8.07 -5.44
CA LYS A 52 12.11 -7.76 -6.63
C LYS A 52 11.43 -6.40 -6.50
N GLN A 53 12.22 -5.33 -6.47
CA GLN A 53 11.74 -3.95 -6.26
C GLN A 53 10.58 -3.57 -7.18
N ARG A 54 10.65 -3.96 -8.46
CA ARG A 54 9.64 -3.61 -9.45
C ARG A 54 8.28 -4.26 -9.18
N SER A 55 8.28 -5.55 -8.83
CA SER A 55 7.05 -6.28 -8.50
C SER A 55 6.45 -5.81 -7.19
N TYR A 56 7.30 -5.45 -6.22
CA TYR A 56 6.85 -4.87 -4.96
C TYR A 56 6.13 -3.54 -5.20
N LEU A 57 6.79 -2.58 -5.86
CA LEU A 57 6.22 -1.27 -6.18
C LEU A 57 4.93 -1.39 -7.02
N LEU A 58 4.87 -2.35 -7.94
CA LEU A 58 3.67 -2.63 -8.74
C LEU A 58 2.51 -3.08 -7.90
N THR A 59 2.77 -3.98 -6.98
CA THR A 59 1.74 -4.53 -6.12
C THR A 59 1.25 -3.49 -5.11
N THR A 60 2.17 -2.74 -4.50
CA THR A 60 1.82 -1.71 -3.52
C THR A 60 1.05 -0.55 -4.14
N LEU A 61 1.51 0.00 -5.27
CA LEU A 61 0.81 1.08 -5.95
C LEU A 61 -0.56 0.65 -6.48
N TYR A 62 -0.70 -0.56 -7.00
CA TYR A 62 -1.99 -1.07 -7.46
C TYR A 62 -3.00 -1.21 -6.30
N ASN A 63 -2.52 -1.70 -5.14
CA ASN A 63 -3.35 -1.92 -3.96
C ASN A 63 -3.57 -0.66 -3.10
N ALA A 64 -2.74 0.37 -3.23
CA ALA A 64 -2.76 1.52 -2.33
C ALA A 64 -4.15 2.17 -2.17
N PRO A 65 -4.93 2.43 -3.24
CA PRO A 65 -6.29 2.99 -3.07
C PRO A 65 -7.29 2.05 -2.38
N MET A 66 -6.97 0.76 -2.27
CA MET A 66 -7.84 -0.22 -1.61
C MET A 66 -7.46 -0.46 -0.15
N THR A 67 -6.18 -0.28 0.18
CA THR A 67 -5.63 -0.62 1.51
C THR A 67 -5.32 0.59 2.37
N MET A 68 -5.18 1.79 1.79
CA MET A 68 -4.83 3.01 2.51
C MET A 68 -5.83 3.33 3.63
N ASP A 69 -7.13 3.30 3.32
CA ASP A 69 -8.19 3.63 4.29
C ASP A 69 -8.17 2.68 5.49
N GLN A 70 -7.94 1.39 5.22
CA GLN A 70 -7.84 0.36 6.26
C GLN A 70 -6.58 0.54 7.10
N TYR A 71 -5.45 0.88 6.48
CA TYR A 71 -4.20 1.15 7.18
C TYR A 71 -4.34 2.32 8.16
N TYR A 72 -4.87 3.47 7.70
CA TYR A 72 -5.04 4.63 8.58
C TYR A 72 -6.10 4.41 9.66
N SER A 73 -7.19 3.70 9.35
CA SER A 73 -8.19 3.31 10.36
C SER A 73 -7.56 2.43 11.45
N SER A 74 -6.74 1.46 11.05
CA SER A 74 -6.01 0.58 11.98
C SER A 74 -4.98 1.35 12.80
N TRP A 75 -4.22 2.25 12.16
CA TRP A 75 -3.21 3.08 12.81
C TRP A 75 -3.85 4.01 13.84
N ALA A 76 -4.91 4.73 13.48
CA ALA A 76 -5.64 5.61 14.40
C ALA A 76 -6.21 4.83 15.59
N ASN A 77 -6.78 3.64 15.36
CA ASN A 77 -7.26 2.79 16.45
C ASN A 77 -6.12 2.34 17.36
N HIS A 78 -4.95 1.97 16.82
CA HIS A 78 -3.79 1.58 17.63
C HIS A 78 -3.24 2.75 18.43
N THR A 79 -3.13 3.94 17.85
CA THR A 79 -2.67 5.12 18.58
C THR A 79 -3.67 5.53 19.66
N LEU A 80 -4.97 5.63 19.32
CA LEU A 80 -6.00 6.12 20.26
C LEU A 80 -6.35 5.12 21.37
N TYR A 81 -6.33 3.81 21.10
CA TYR A 81 -6.69 2.80 22.09
C TYR A 81 -5.49 2.05 22.67
N GLY A 82 -4.37 1.95 21.96
CA GLY A 82 -3.13 1.35 22.46
C GLY A 82 -2.52 2.15 23.61
N GLU A 83 -2.54 3.48 23.53
CA GLU A 83 -2.09 4.36 24.62
C GLU A 83 -2.97 4.22 25.88
N VAL A 84 -4.27 3.97 25.71
CA VAL A 84 -5.21 3.79 26.83
C VAL A 84 -4.97 2.48 27.58
N GLU A 85 -4.50 1.44 26.90
CA GLU A 85 -4.13 0.16 27.53
C GLU A 85 -2.83 0.29 28.34
N GLU A 86 -1.83 1.01 27.82
CA GLU A 86 -0.57 1.31 28.52
C GLU A 86 -0.78 2.18 29.76
N ASP A 87 -1.62 3.22 29.67
CA ASP A 87 -1.99 4.07 30.81
C ASP A 87 -2.76 3.30 31.90
N ARG A 88 -3.59 2.32 31.50
CA ARG A 88 -4.31 1.43 32.45
C ARG A 88 -3.42 0.37 33.08
N LEU A 89 -2.32 -0.03 32.43
CA LEU A 89 -1.30 -0.90 33.03
C LEU A 89 -0.41 -0.13 34.00
N CYS A 90 -0.06 1.12 33.67
CA CYS A 90 0.72 1.99 34.55
C CYS A 90 -0.04 2.33 35.84
N LYS A 91 -1.35 2.58 35.77
CA LYS A 91 -2.21 2.85 36.95
C LYS A 91 -2.61 1.62 37.77
N ARG A 92 -2.21 0.41 37.36
CA ARG A 92 -2.43 -0.85 38.11
C ARG A 92 -1.19 -1.35 38.85
N LYS A 93 -0.05 -0.65 38.75
CA LYS A 93 1.15 -0.86 39.58
C LYS A 93 1.26 0.25 40.63
#